data_AF-A0A7J5F628-F1
#
_entry.id   AF-A0A7J5F628-F1
#
_cell.length_a   1.000
_cell.length_b   1.000
_cell.length_c   1.000
_cell.angle_alpha   90.00
_cell.angle_beta   90.00
_cell.angle_gamma   90.00
#
_symmetry.space_group_name_H-M   'P 1'
#
loop_
_entity.id
_entity.type
_entity.pdbx_description
1 polymer ?
#
loop_
_entity_poly.entity_id
_entity_poly.type
_entity_poly.pdbx_seq_one_letter_code
_entity_poly.pdbx_strand_id
1 'polypeptide(L)'
;MPYRHLDELHREFAAKRSAVRARLADFRRVPEERYFYELLYCLMTPQSSAVNAGKAQRRFEELRYRDRDADPLPVLFDKTHYIRFHRTKALRIAEMKERYHLIAPVVSGPLPAAEKREWLVRNVKGMSMKEATHFLRNVGRNDGLAILDRHILRNLRRHGVVRSRRADAETLPRRRTGVPPVQPRGRHHDGRTRPALLEPRSGGDPEIGCLVRKIAVH
;
A
#
# COMPACT_ATOMS: atom_id res chain seq x y z
N MET A 1 27.59 4.45 -9.33
CA MET A 1 26.70 5.53 -9.82
C MET A 1 26.46 6.47 -8.66
N PRO A 2 26.88 7.74 -8.74
CA PRO A 2 26.63 8.71 -7.69
C PRO A 2 25.15 9.07 -7.62
N TYR A 3 24.68 9.46 -6.42
CA TYR A 3 23.37 10.07 -6.25
C TYR A 3 23.26 11.37 -7.05
N ARG A 4 22.06 11.70 -7.51
CA ARG A 4 21.81 12.84 -8.41
C ARG A 4 20.82 13.81 -7.79
N HIS A 5 20.95 15.10 -8.11
CA HIS A 5 19.99 16.15 -7.74
C HIS A 5 19.69 16.22 -6.22
N LEU A 6 20.71 16.02 -5.37
CA LEU A 6 20.52 16.03 -3.92
C LEU A 6 20.14 17.41 -3.38
N ASP A 7 20.70 18.49 -3.93
CA ASP A 7 20.39 19.86 -3.47
C ASP A 7 18.95 20.27 -3.76
N GLU A 8 18.41 19.85 -4.91
CA GLU A 8 16.99 20.01 -5.24
C GLU A 8 16.12 19.30 -4.19
N LEU A 9 16.44 18.05 -3.90
CA LEU A 9 15.69 17.22 -2.96
C LEU A 9 15.76 17.76 -1.52
N HIS A 10 16.93 18.25 -1.07
CA HIS A 10 17.10 18.90 0.23
C HIS A 10 16.28 20.19 0.34
N ARG A 11 16.29 21.05 -0.69
CA ARG A 11 15.48 22.28 -0.71
C ARG A 11 13.98 21.97 -0.64
N GLU A 12 13.50 21.04 -1.47
CA GLU A 12 12.10 20.61 -1.42
C GLU A 12 11.71 20.03 -0.06
N PHE A 13 12.58 19.20 0.52
CA PHE A 13 12.32 18.60 1.82
C PHE A 13 12.24 19.64 2.92
N ALA A 14 13.14 20.63 2.92
CA ALA A 14 13.18 21.71 3.89
C ALA A 14 11.88 22.52 3.83
N ALA A 15 11.45 22.91 2.63
CA ALA A 15 10.21 23.65 2.41
C ALA A 15 8.96 22.89 2.93
N LYS A 16 8.94 21.55 2.80
CA LYS A 16 7.81 20.70 3.21
C LYS A 16 7.94 20.10 4.61
N ARG A 17 9.02 20.39 5.36
CA ARG A 17 9.36 19.68 6.62
C ARG A 17 8.36 19.89 7.73
N SER A 18 7.93 21.11 7.95
CA SER A 18 6.92 21.45 8.96
C SER A 18 5.60 20.73 8.69
N ALA A 19 5.07 20.88 7.47
CA ALA A 19 3.81 20.28 7.06
C ALA A 19 3.81 18.75 7.19
N VAL A 20 4.91 18.09 6.83
CA VAL A 20 5.03 16.64 6.97
C VAL A 20 5.09 16.21 8.44
N ARG A 21 5.85 16.92 9.27
CA ARG A 21 5.94 16.60 10.70
C ARG A 21 4.58 16.78 11.38
N ALA A 22 3.86 17.86 11.07
CA ALA A 22 2.50 18.08 11.53
C ALA A 22 1.59 16.91 11.12
N ARG A 23 1.59 16.55 9.84
CA ARG A 23 0.75 15.46 9.33
C ARG A 23 1.08 14.10 9.96
N LEU A 24 2.37 13.82 10.22
CA LEU A 24 2.78 12.61 10.94
C LEU A 24 2.31 12.60 12.40
N ALA A 25 2.29 13.77 13.05
CA ALA A 25 1.75 13.91 14.39
C ALA A 25 0.22 13.69 14.41
N ASP A 26 -0.50 14.16 13.40
CA ASP A 26 -1.95 13.92 13.29
C ASP A 26 -2.27 12.43 13.21
N PHE A 27 -1.52 11.67 12.41
CA PHE A 27 -1.73 10.22 12.29
C PHE A 27 -1.51 9.47 13.61
N ARG A 28 -0.56 9.92 14.43
CA ARG A 28 -0.32 9.33 15.76
C ARG A 28 -1.46 9.57 16.74
N ARG A 29 -2.32 10.55 16.47
CA ARG A 29 -3.46 10.93 17.32
C ARG A 29 -4.79 10.39 16.81
N VAL A 30 -4.80 9.64 15.71
CA VAL A 30 -6.02 9.03 15.19
C VAL A 30 -6.52 8.02 16.23
N PRO A 31 -7.74 8.20 16.78
CA PRO A 31 -8.25 7.32 17.81
C PRO A 31 -8.77 6.02 17.21
N GLU A 32 -8.84 4.95 18.02
CA GLU A 32 -9.09 3.59 17.51
C GLU A 32 -10.46 3.41 16.87
N GLU A 33 -11.46 4.21 17.27
CA GLU A 33 -12.77 4.21 16.63
C GLU A 33 -12.71 4.55 15.13
N ARG A 34 -11.68 5.30 14.70
CA ARG A 34 -11.47 5.69 13.30
C ARG A 34 -10.77 4.62 12.46
N TYR A 35 -10.13 3.63 13.07
CA TYR A 35 -9.32 2.62 12.34
C TYR A 35 -10.13 1.88 11.29
N PHE A 36 -11.41 1.58 11.58
CA PHE A 36 -12.31 0.92 10.64
C PHE A 36 -12.43 1.70 9.32
N TYR A 37 -12.66 3.01 9.40
CA TYR A 37 -12.85 3.87 8.24
C TYR A 37 -11.53 4.16 7.52
N GLU A 38 -10.40 4.21 8.23
CA GLU A 38 -9.06 4.27 7.62
C GLU A 38 -8.71 3.00 6.84
N LEU A 39 -9.14 1.83 7.33
CA LEU A 39 -8.98 0.56 6.63
C LEU A 39 -9.84 0.52 5.36
N LEU A 40 -11.11 0.96 5.44
CA LEU A 40 -11.98 1.12 4.27
C LEU A 40 -11.34 2.02 3.21
N TYR A 41 -10.83 3.18 3.63
CA TYR A 41 -10.13 4.10 2.75
C TYR A 41 -8.96 3.41 2.04
N CYS A 42 -8.13 2.66 2.77
CA CYS A 42 -7.01 1.94 2.19
C CYS A 42 -7.44 0.85 1.19
N LEU A 43 -8.58 0.17 1.40
CA LEU A 43 -9.15 -0.79 0.44
C LEU A 43 -9.74 -0.12 -0.82
N MET A 44 -10.19 1.13 -0.71
CA MET A 44 -10.76 1.88 -1.83
C MET A 44 -9.72 2.53 -2.73
N THR A 45 -8.58 2.95 -2.18
CA THR A 45 -7.55 3.71 -2.92
C THR A 45 -6.78 2.99 -4.03
N PRO A 46 -6.62 1.64 -4.07
CA PRO A 46 -5.93 0.97 -5.16
C PRO A 46 -6.57 1.30 -6.50
N GLN A 47 -5.78 1.91 -7.39
CA GLN A 47 -6.25 2.40 -8.68
C GLN A 47 -7.52 3.25 -8.56
N SER A 48 -7.65 4.12 -7.55
CA SER A 48 -8.75 5.08 -7.44
C SER A 48 -8.21 6.41 -6.93
N SER A 49 -8.96 7.49 -7.17
CA SER A 49 -8.58 8.81 -6.65
C SER A 49 -8.65 8.80 -5.13
N ALA A 50 -7.59 9.27 -4.46
CA ALA A 50 -7.57 9.47 -3.02
C ALA A 50 -8.69 10.43 -2.58
N VAL A 51 -8.96 11.47 -3.38
CA VAL A 51 -10.05 12.44 -3.12
C VAL A 51 -11.42 11.75 -3.16
N ASN A 52 -11.66 10.89 -4.16
CA ASN A 52 -12.93 10.15 -4.25
C ASN A 52 -13.05 9.13 -3.12
N ALA A 53 -11.98 8.40 -2.80
CA ALA A 53 -11.96 7.47 -1.68
C ALA A 53 -12.25 8.19 -0.34
N GLY A 54 -11.76 9.41 -0.15
CA GLY A 54 -12.07 10.22 1.04
C GLY A 54 -13.52 10.68 1.09
N LYS A 55 -14.13 11.03 -0.06
CA LYS A 55 -15.57 11.33 -0.14
C LYS A 55 -16.41 10.09 0.19
N ALA A 56 -16.08 8.94 -0.39
CA ALA A 56 -16.76 7.68 -0.13
C ALA A 56 -16.61 7.24 1.35
N GLN A 57 -15.43 7.43 1.94
CA GLN A 57 -15.20 7.18 3.37
C GLN A 57 -16.14 8.00 4.24
N ARG A 58 -16.25 9.32 3.99
CA ARG A 58 -17.20 10.18 4.73
C ARG A 58 -18.64 9.69 4.58
N ARG A 59 -19.02 9.25 3.38
CA ARG A 59 -20.35 8.67 3.16
C ARG A 59 -20.58 7.41 4.00
N PHE A 60 -19.59 6.53 4.12
CA PHE A 60 -19.66 5.37 5.02
C PHE A 60 -19.77 5.76 6.50
N GLU A 61 -19.08 6.83 6.92
CA GLU A 61 -19.16 7.37 8.28
C GLU A 61 -20.56 7.91 8.59
N GLU A 62 -21.16 8.69 7.69
CA GLU A 62 -22.54 9.21 7.80
C GLU A 62 -23.56 8.09 7.90
N LEU A 63 -23.37 7.01 7.13
CA LEU A 63 -24.24 5.83 7.16
C LEU A 63 -24.01 4.95 8.40
N ARG A 64 -23.03 5.27 9.24
CA ARG A 64 -22.58 4.44 10.37
C ARG A 64 -22.33 2.99 9.95
N TYR A 65 -21.67 2.82 8.81
CA TYR A 65 -21.49 1.52 8.16
C TYR A 65 -20.83 0.45 9.05
N ARG A 66 -19.98 0.89 10.00
CA ARG A 66 -19.39 0.00 11.00
C ARG A 66 -20.46 -0.76 11.81
N ASP A 67 -21.50 -0.05 12.22
CA ASP A 67 -22.50 -0.54 13.19
C ASP A 67 -23.81 -0.98 12.51
N ARG A 68 -24.02 -0.59 11.24
CA ARG A 68 -25.27 -0.82 10.50
C ARG A 68 -25.03 -1.63 9.26
N ASP A 69 -25.95 -2.55 8.99
CA ASP A 69 -25.93 -3.31 7.75
C ASP A 69 -26.43 -2.47 6.59
N ALA A 70 -25.60 -2.40 5.56
CA ALA A 70 -25.86 -1.71 4.31
C ALA A 70 -25.05 -2.38 3.20
N ASP A 71 -25.53 -2.29 1.98
CA ASP A 71 -24.73 -2.64 0.81
C ASP A 71 -23.69 -1.53 0.57
N PRO A 72 -22.38 -1.83 0.51
CA PRO A 72 -21.37 -0.83 0.17
C PRO A 72 -21.41 -0.41 -1.31
N LEU A 73 -22.01 -1.20 -2.20
CA LEU A 73 -21.97 -0.98 -3.64
C LEU A 73 -22.52 0.40 -4.10
N PRO A 74 -23.67 0.90 -3.58
CA PRO A 74 -24.19 2.20 -3.97
C PRO A 74 -23.24 3.35 -3.64
N VAL A 75 -22.56 3.30 -2.48
CA VAL A 75 -21.57 4.30 -2.08
C VAL A 75 -20.38 4.29 -3.04
N LEU A 76 -19.92 3.11 -3.46
CA LEU A 76 -18.77 2.98 -4.36
C LEU A 76 -19.09 3.32 -5.82
N PHE A 77 -20.35 3.15 -6.24
CA PHE A 77 -20.82 3.39 -7.61
C PHE A 77 -21.31 4.82 -7.85
N ASP A 78 -21.47 5.63 -6.82
CA ASP A 78 -21.90 7.02 -6.92
C ASP A 78 -21.01 7.84 -7.88
N LYS A 79 -21.64 8.55 -8.82
CA LYS A 79 -20.94 9.30 -9.88
C LYS A 79 -20.14 10.50 -9.35
N THR A 80 -20.52 11.08 -8.22
CA THR A 80 -19.84 12.24 -7.61
C THR A 80 -18.52 11.87 -6.93
N HIS A 81 -18.37 10.59 -6.57
CA HIS A 81 -17.17 10.04 -5.94
C HIS A 81 -16.91 8.58 -6.34
N TYR A 82 -16.95 8.32 -7.65
CA TYR A 82 -16.84 6.97 -8.20
C TYR A 82 -15.53 6.26 -7.81
N ILE A 83 -15.65 5.01 -7.40
CA ILE A 83 -14.54 4.12 -7.05
C ILE A 83 -14.37 3.06 -8.15
N ARG A 84 -13.18 2.99 -8.76
CA ARG A 84 -12.88 1.97 -9.78
C ARG A 84 -12.83 0.59 -9.14
N PHE A 85 -13.32 -0.40 -9.90
CA PHE A 85 -13.49 -1.79 -9.42
C PHE A 85 -14.44 -1.88 -8.22
N HIS A 86 -15.45 -1.01 -8.15
CA HIS A 86 -16.44 -0.91 -7.08
C HIS A 86 -17.06 -2.28 -6.73
N ARG A 87 -17.42 -3.13 -7.70
CA ARG A 87 -17.99 -4.47 -7.43
C ARG A 87 -17.05 -5.36 -6.59
N THR A 88 -15.80 -5.53 -7.03
CA THR A 88 -14.81 -6.33 -6.30
C THR A 88 -14.47 -5.71 -4.94
N LYS A 89 -14.41 -4.38 -4.85
CA LYS A 89 -14.14 -3.67 -3.60
C LYS A 89 -15.30 -3.75 -2.62
N ALA A 90 -16.55 -3.71 -3.09
CA ALA A 90 -17.75 -3.90 -2.28
C ALA A 90 -17.71 -5.25 -1.55
N LEU A 91 -17.42 -6.34 -2.28
CA LEU A 91 -17.27 -7.69 -1.70
C LEU A 91 -16.18 -7.73 -0.61
N ARG A 92 -15.02 -7.13 -0.88
CA ARG A 92 -13.91 -7.09 0.09
C ARG A 92 -14.22 -6.23 1.31
N ILE A 93 -14.95 -5.13 1.13
CA ILE A 93 -15.39 -4.24 2.21
C ILE A 93 -16.38 -4.95 3.12
N ALA A 94 -17.36 -5.66 2.55
CA ALA A 94 -18.31 -6.46 3.32
C ALA A 94 -17.59 -7.56 4.13
N GLU A 95 -16.71 -8.34 3.50
CA GLU A 95 -15.93 -9.38 4.18
C GLU A 95 -15.01 -8.78 5.27
N MET A 96 -14.38 -7.64 5.00
CA MET A 96 -13.54 -6.95 5.99
C MET A 96 -14.38 -6.52 7.19
N LYS A 97 -15.58 -5.98 6.97
CA LYS A 97 -16.50 -5.57 8.04
C LYS A 97 -16.85 -6.76 8.94
N GLU A 98 -17.25 -7.89 8.35
CA GLU A 98 -17.58 -9.11 9.09
C GLU A 98 -16.40 -9.59 9.95
N ARG A 99 -15.18 -9.50 9.42
CA ARG A 99 -13.96 -9.98 10.09
C ARG A 99 -13.27 -8.90 10.94
N TYR A 100 -13.85 -7.71 11.08
CA TYR A 100 -13.18 -6.58 11.73
C TYR A 100 -12.84 -6.85 13.20
N HIS A 101 -13.65 -7.67 13.89
CA HIS A 101 -13.39 -8.11 15.25
C HIS A 101 -12.07 -8.90 15.41
N LEU A 102 -11.58 -9.55 14.34
CA LEU A 102 -10.26 -10.21 14.32
C LEU A 102 -9.13 -9.25 13.93
N ILE A 103 -9.45 -8.19 13.17
CA ILE A 103 -8.48 -7.23 12.64
C ILE A 103 -8.10 -6.21 13.72
N ALA A 104 -9.08 -5.66 14.44
CA ALA A 104 -8.86 -4.59 15.40
C ALA A 104 -7.82 -4.94 16.49
N PRO A 105 -7.86 -6.14 17.13
CA PRO A 105 -6.87 -6.52 18.14
C PRO A 105 -5.44 -6.62 17.59
N VAL A 106 -5.28 -7.05 16.33
CA VAL A 106 -3.95 -7.12 15.69
C VAL A 106 -3.36 -5.73 15.50
N VAL A 107 -4.19 -4.76 15.10
CA VAL A 107 -3.74 -3.38 14.84
C VAL A 107 -3.44 -2.64 16.14
N SER A 108 -4.31 -2.78 17.15
CA SER A 108 -4.17 -2.13 18.46
C SER A 108 -3.17 -2.83 19.38
N GLY A 109 -2.91 -4.12 19.16
CA GLY A 109 -2.02 -4.94 19.97
C GLY A 109 -0.55 -4.56 19.89
N PRO A 110 0.32 -5.25 20.65
CA PRO A 110 1.72 -4.89 20.83
C PRO A 110 2.64 -5.34 19.69
N LEU A 111 2.12 -6.02 18.67
CA LEU A 111 2.93 -6.54 17.57
C LEU A 111 3.73 -5.41 16.88
N PRO A 112 4.98 -5.67 16.48
CA PRO A 112 5.74 -4.72 15.66
C PRO A 112 5.00 -4.39 14.36
N ALA A 113 5.16 -3.16 13.85
CA ALA A 113 4.50 -2.74 12.61
C ALA A 113 4.74 -3.69 11.42
N ALA A 114 5.93 -4.30 11.32
CA ALA A 114 6.26 -5.25 10.27
C ALA A 114 5.37 -6.50 10.33
N GLU A 115 5.17 -7.06 11.52
CA GLU A 115 4.34 -8.24 11.73
C GLU A 115 2.86 -7.91 11.55
N LYS A 116 2.40 -6.74 12.05
CA LYS A 116 1.04 -6.23 11.78
C LYS A 116 0.78 -6.15 10.28
N ARG A 117 1.73 -5.60 9.53
CA ARG A 117 1.63 -5.47 8.07
C ARG A 117 1.51 -6.82 7.39
N GLU A 118 2.39 -7.77 7.72
CA GLU A 118 2.33 -9.10 7.12
C GLU A 118 1.04 -9.83 7.45
N TRP A 119 0.57 -9.71 8.69
CA TRP A 119 -0.71 -10.29 9.10
C TRP A 119 -1.86 -9.69 8.30
N LEU A 120 -1.91 -8.36 8.13
CA LEU A 120 -2.93 -7.67 7.35
C LEU A 120 -2.93 -8.13 5.89
N VAL A 121 -1.75 -8.25 5.27
CA VAL A 121 -1.62 -8.72 3.87
C VAL A 121 -2.11 -10.16 3.71
N ARG A 122 -1.83 -11.03 4.69
CA ARG A 122 -2.26 -12.42 4.66
C ARG A 122 -3.76 -12.60 4.92
N ASN A 123 -4.37 -11.75 5.76
CA ASN A 123 -5.70 -11.99 6.30
C ASN A 123 -6.80 -11.07 5.75
N VAL A 124 -6.46 -9.90 5.21
CA VAL A 124 -7.42 -8.91 4.71
C VAL A 124 -7.37 -8.85 3.19
N LYS A 125 -8.40 -9.37 2.51
CA LYS A 125 -8.43 -9.42 1.05
C LYS A 125 -8.37 -8.03 0.44
N GLY A 126 -7.46 -7.85 -0.51
CA GLY A 126 -7.25 -6.57 -1.20
C GLY A 126 -6.16 -5.68 -0.60
N MET A 127 -5.53 -6.10 0.51
CA MET A 127 -4.35 -5.44 1.06
C MET A 127 -3.07 -6.02 0.45
N SER A 128 -2.23 -5.19 -0.18
CA SER A 128 -0.84 -5.55 -0.45
C SER A 128 0.08 -4.91 0.60
N MET A 129 1.39 -5.19 0.50
CA MET A 129 2.41 -4.58 1.35
C MET A 129 2.31 -3.05 1.39
N LYS A 130 1.98 -2.43 0.25
CA LYS A 130 1.80 -0.98 0.17
C LYS A 130 0.56 -0.53 0.95
N GLU A 131 -0.61 -1.10 0.68
CA GLU A 131 -1.86 -0.69 1.33
C GLU A 131 -1.83 -0.96 2.84
N ALA A 132 -1.25 -2.08 3.28
CA ALA A 132 -1.09 -2.38 4.70
C ALA A 132 -0.14 -1.39 5.39
N THR A 133 1.01 -1.05 4.78
CA THR A 133 1.89 0.00 5.33
C THR A 133 1.18 1.36 5.34
N HIS A 134 0.41 1.66 4.29
CA HIS A 134 -0.34 2.92 4.19
C HIS A 134 -1.39 3.04 5.31
N PHE A 135 -2.15 1.97 5.55
CA PHE A 135 -3.11 1.89 6.64
C PHE A 135 -2.42 2.09 8.00
N LEU A 136 -1.37 1.30 8.29
CA LEU A 136 -0.63 1.40 9.55
C LEU A 136 -0.07 2.81 9.76
N ARG A 137 0.36 3.50 8.70
CA ARG A 137 0.79 4.91 8.78
C ARG A 137 -0.37 5.79 9.18
N ASN A 138 -1.52 5.67 8.53
CA ASN A 138 -2.68 6.52 8.80
C ASN A 138 -3.19 6.40 10.23
N VAL A 139 -3.05 5.22 10.84
CA VAL A 139 -3.45 4.96 12.23
C VAL A 139 -2.31 5.09 13.24
N GLY A 140 -1.14 5.60 12.81
CA GLY A 140 -0.01 5.83 13.72
C GLY A 140 0.72 4.56 14.21
N ARG A 141 0.47 3.39 13.62
CA ARG A 141 1.02 2.07 14.01
C ARG A 141 2.11 1.55 13.04
N ASN A 142 2.84 2.45 12.40
CA ASN A 142 3.74 2.11 11.29
C ASN A 142 5.22 1.93 11.67
N ASP A 143 5.65 2.36 12.85
CA ASP A 143 7.02 2.24 13.38
C ASP A 143 8.14 2.52 12.36
N GLY A 144 7.93 3.52 11.49
CA GLY A 144 8.94 3.88 10.50
C GLY A 144 9.10 2.88 9.36
N LEU A 145 8.10 2.07 9.01
CA LEU A 145 8.09 1.35 7.73
C LEU A 145 7.98 2.33 6.55
N ALA A 146 8.73 2.07 5.48
CA ALA A 146 8.66 2.85 4.25
C ALA A 146 7.46 2.40 3.39
N ILE A 147 6.68 3.36 2.90
CA ILE A 147 5.63 3.12 1.90
C ILE A 147 6.31 3.25 0.53
N LEU A 148 6.33 2.18 -0.26
CA LEU A 148 6.90 2.19 -1.61
C LEU A 148 5.76 2.19 -2.63
N ASP A 149 5.59 3.28 -3.35
CA ASP A 149 4.63 3.38 -4.46
C ASP A 149 5.32 3.75 -5.78
N ARG A 150 4.53 3.83 -6.86
CA ARG A 150 5.05 4.13 -8.19
C ARG A 150 5.75 5.49 -8.29
N HIS A 151 5.36 6.47 -7.47
CA HIS A 151 5.91 7.83 -7.50
C HIS A 151 7.22 7.88 -6.73
N ILE A 152 7.27 7.25 -5.56
CA ILE A 152 8.49 7.07 -4.78
C ILE A 152 9.52 6.28 -5.58
N LEU A 153 9.13 5.16 -6.21
CA LEU A 153 10.02 4.38 -7.06
C LEU A 153 10.53 5.20 -8.25
N ARG A 154 9.71 6.07 -8.83
CA ARG A 154 10.14 7.00 -9.89
C ARG A 154 11.17 8.00 -9.39
N ASN A 155 10.97 8.56 -8.20
CA ASN A 155 11.91 9.51 -7.60
C ASN A 155 13.22 8.83 -7.19
N LEU A 156 13.16 7.66 -6.58
CA LEU A 156 14.34 6.85 -6.27
C LEU A 156 15.17 6.56 -7.54
N ARG A 157 14.50 6.32 -8.67
CA ARG A 157 15.18 6.21 -9.98
C ARG A 157 15.78 7.54 -10.44
N ARG A 158 15.01 8.64 -10.36
CA ARG A 158 15.47 10.00 -10.73
C ARG A 158 16.75 10.40 -9.99
N HIS A 159 16.84 10.05 -8.70
CA HIS A 159 17.99 10.36 -7.85
C HIS A 159 19.11 9.28 -7.88
N GLY A 160 18.94 8.22 -8.67
CA GLY A 160 19.96 7.17 -8.82
C GLY A 160 20.07 6.18 -7.67
N VAL A 161 19.10 6.15 -6.75
CA VAL A 161 19.08 5.24 -5.58
C VAL A 161 18.79 3.79 -6.01
N VAL A 162 17.87 3.61 -6.96
CA VAL A 162 17.53 2.27 -7.50
C VAL A 162 17.77 2.22 -9.00
N ARG A 163 18.35 1.12 -9.47
CA ARG A 163 18.52 0.88 -10.91
C ARG A 163 17.16 0.59 -11.55
N SER A 164 16.96 1.04 -12.78
CA SER A 164 15.92 0.46 -13.62
C SER A 164 16.31 -1.00 -13.85
N ARG A 165 15.55 -1.95 -13.30
CA ARG A 165 15.48 -3.25 -13.98
C ARG A 165 14.84 -2.96 -15.33
N ARG A 166 15.66 -2.98 -16.40
CA ARG A 166 15.12 -3.40 -17.69
C ARG A 166 14.51 -4.77 -17.38
N ALA A 167 13.23 -4.98 -17.66
CA ALA A 167 12.85 -6.33 -18.00
C ALA A 167 13.73 -6.64 -19.20
N ASP A 168 14.69 -7.53 -19.04
CA ASP A 168 15.47 -8.03 -20.16
C ASP A 168 14.43 -8.51 -21.17
N ALA A 169 14.36 -7.80 -22.29
CA ALA A 169 13.38 -8.03 -23.36
C ALA A 169 13.68 -9.32 -24.13
N GLU A 170 14.23 -10.32 -23.45
CA GLU A 170 14.77 -11.55 -24.02
C GLU A 170 14.15 -12.83 -23.42
N THR A 171 13.17 -12.70 -22.52
CA THR A 171 12.35 -13.85 -22.09
C THR A 171 10.88 -13.47 -21.90
N LEU A 172 10.27 -12.93 -22.96
CA LEU A 172 8.83 -13.10 -23.16
C LEU A 172 8.68 -14.03 -24.37
N PRO A 173 8.16 -15.26 -24.23
CA PRO A 173 7.88 -16.08 -25.39
C PRO A 173 6.90 -15.30 -26.27
N ARG A 174 7.33 -15.00 -27.51
CA ARG A 174 6.45 -14.44 -28.54
C ARG A 174 5.18 -15.29 -28.58
N ARG A 175 4.01 -14.65 -28.50
CA ARG A 175 2.71 -15.32 -28.65
C ARG A 175 2.75 -16.15 -29.93
N ARG A 176 2.83 -17.48 -29.79
CA ARG A 176 2.55 -18.40 -30.89
C ARG A 176 1.03 -18.46 -31.03
N THR A 177 0.51 -17.81 -32.06
CA THR A 177 -0.81 -18.13 -32.61
C THR A 177 -0.75 -19.56 -33.14
N GLY A 178 -1.54 -20.46 -32.57
CA GLY A 178 -1.68 -21.84 -33.04
C GLY A 178 -1.80 -22.84 -31.89
N VAL A 179 -3.03 -23.31 -31.65
CA VAL A 179 -3.31 -24.51 -30.84
C VAL A 179 -3.11 -25.72 -31.76
N PRO A 180 -2.33 -26.74 -31.37
CA PRO A 180 -2.91 -28.07 -31.07
C PRO A 180 -2.08 -28.90 -30.04
N PRO A 181 -2.33 -30.21 -29.86
CA PRO A 181 -3.29 -30.81 -28.92
C PRO A 181 -2.60 -31.48 -27.71
N VAL A 182 -3.43 -31.98 -26.78
CA VAL A 182 -3.08 -32.52 -25.45
C VAL A 182 -2.60 -33.99 -25.49
N GLN A 183 -1.60 -34.33 -24.62
CA GLN A 183 -1.42 -35.55 -23.78
C GLN A 183 0.08 -36.02 -23.68
N PRO A 184 0.51 -36.92 -22.75
CA PRO A 184 0.44 -36.84 -21.28
C PRO A 184 1.78 -37.20 -20.53
N ARG A 185 1.84 -36.85 -19.23
CA ARG A 185 2.66 -37.35 -18.08
C ARG A 185 4.18 -37.69 -18.23
N GLY A 186 5.00 -37.09 -17.36
CA GLY A 186 6.35 -37.56 -16.98
C GLY A 186 6.89 -36.82 -15.73
N ARG A 187 7.58 -37.53 -14.82
CA ARG A 187 7.96 -37.11 -13.45
C ARG A 187 9.38 -36.50 -13.31
N HIS A 188 9.61 -35.86 -12.16
CA HIS A 188 10.91 -35.56 -11.47
C HIS A 188 11.82 -34.51 -12.17
N HIS A 189 12.61 -33.64 -11.53
CA HIS A 189 13.30 -33.70 -10.24
C HIS A 189 13.62 -32.26 -9.72
N ASP A 190 14.33 -32.24 -8.60
CA ASP A 190 14.66 -31.18 -7.64
C ASP A 190 15.39 -29.93 -8.18
N GLY A 191 15.37 -28.83 -7.42
CA GLY A 191 16.10 -27.60 -7.74
C GLY A 191 15.78 -26.42 -6.84
N ARG A 192 16.19 -26.48 -5.57
CA ARG A 192 16.22 -25.34 -4.64
C ARG A 192 16.90 -24.12 -5.26
N THR A 193 16.28 -22.95 -5.17
CA THR A 193 16.99 -21.67 -5.08
C THR A 193 16.23 -20.75 -4.13
N ARG A 194 16.84 -20.50 -2.96
CA ARG A 194 16.41 -19.46 -2.01
C ARG A 194 16.55 -18.10 -2.71
N PRO A 195 15.56 -17.19 -2.63
CA PRO A 195 15.77 -15.82 -3.07
C PRO A 195 16.78 -15.15 -2.15
N ALA A 196 17.86 -14.63 -2.73
CA ALA A 196 18.90 -13.89 -2.04
C ALA A 196 18.28 -12.72 -1.26
N LEU A 197 18.45 -12.75 0.06
CA LEU A 197 18.22 -11.63 0.96
C LEU A 197 19.11 -10.47 0.50
N LEU A 198 18.50 -9.34 0.16
CA LEU A 198 19.20 -8.09 -0.11
C LEU A 198 19.68 -7.53 1.23
N GLU A 199 20.93 -7.82 1.59
CA GLU A 199 21.62 -7.18 2.70
C GLU A 199 21.81 -5.67 2.40
N PRO A 200 21.36 -4.76 3.28
CA PRO A 200 21.63 -3.34 3.12
C PRO A 200 23.12 -3.03 3.37
N ARG A 201 23.75 -2.28 2.47
CA ARG A 201 25.10 -1.76 2.71
C ARG A 201 25.06 -0.74 3.84
N SER A 202 25.89 -0.95 4.84
CA SER A 202 26.21 0.00 5.90
C SER A 202 26.83 1.28 5.31
N GLY A 203 26.24 2.43 5.59
CA GLY A 203 26.80 3.74 5.22
C GLY A 203 25.84 4.76 4.61
N GLY A 204 24.57 4.82 5.05
CA GLY A 204 23.61 5.84 4.60
C GLY A 204 23.11 6.70 5.75
N ASP A 205 23.19 8.03 5.57
CA ASP A 205 22.69 9.02 6.52
C ASP A 205 21.20 8.76 6.86
N PRO A 206 20.84 8.54 8.14
CA PRO A 206 19.47 8.24 8.57
C PRO A 206 18.46 9.35 8.20
N GLU A 207 18.89 10.57 7.90
CA GLU A 207 18.01 11.64 7.41
C GLU A 207 17.53 11.42 5.97
N ILE A 208 18.29 10.72 5.12
CA ILE A 208 17.93 10.44 3.71
C ILE A 208 16.78 9.42 3.64
N GLY A 209 16.74 8.45 4.56
CA GLY A 209 15.63 7.53 4.72
C GLY A 209 14.31 8.21 5.16
N CYS A 210 14.40 9.41 5.74
CA CYS A 210 13.26 10.25 6.11
C CYS A 210 12.74 11.09 4.92
N LEU A 211 13.63 11.50 4.02
CA LEU A 211 13.35 12.30 2.83
C LEU A 211 12.42 11.60 1.82
N VAL A 212 12.66 10.32 1.58
CA VAL A 212 11.93 9.50 0.60
C VAL A 212 10.46 9.28 0.99
N ARG A 213 10.13 9.39 2.28
CA ARG A 213 8.77 9.21 2.83
C ARG A 213 7.83 10.38 2.51
N LYS A 214 8.35 11.51 2.05
CA LYS A 214 7.57 12.75 1.86
C LYS A 214 6.83 12.86 0.53
N ILE A 215 7.11 12.02 -0.46
CA ILE A 215 6.56 12.21 -1.81
C ILE A 215 5.25 11.44 -2.06
N ALA A 216 4.69 10.77 -1.04
CA ALA A 216 3.41 10.05 -1.14
C ALA A 216 2.27 10.65 -0.29
N VAL A 217 2.18 11.99 -0.24
CA VAL A 217 1.05 12.71 0.40
C VAL A 217 0.12 13.39 -0.62
N HIS A 218 0.33 13.18 -1.93
CA HIS A 218 -0.61 13.56 -2.99
C HIS A 218 -0.85 12.40 -3.95
#